data_AF-A0A8H8P8M5-F1
#
_entry.id   AF-A0A8H8P8M5-F1
#
_cell.length_a   1.000
_cell.length_b   1.000
_cell.length_c   1.000
_cell.angle_alpha   90.00
_cell.angle_beta   90.00
_cell.angle_gamma   90.00
#
_symmetry.space_group_name_H-M   'P 1'
#
loop_
_entity.id
_entity.type
_entity.pdbx_description
1 polymer ?
#
loop_
_entity_poly.entity_id
_entity_poly.type
_entity_poly.pdbx_seq_one_letter_code
_entity_poly.pdbx_strand_id
1 'polypeptide(L)'
;MQSHAGFLQHLDKIKSAHTKTARKTVMQHYGINAQPIFLHLKSIDLSSCAPYNIMHLFFENLVPNLILFWTGQFKGLDQGNGRFKIPPKLWVIIGLETAKALCLIPADFVGALPDIAQDGHLYKAKAYSFWIQYVAPIVLKGRLCNPYYKHMLLLQEIIILCLEMEITHNQINELENMIKTWVSQYKKVTGPTIILGIPIRKNVQYTTQLQNQLTKYFGPVYPKLSAEELKNGINHDSVVRYGRFCMADDGDCIQTSALIPAKDTIARDNSFVRYSLFPNANAAFHNCRDVPVQEVLYGQVHNIYFVIFVEPQKKKNNSGNGKDKDKDKDKDKDKDKDKDGDFDECQQKRKPYLLAFIEPCDTGGLDATKPETPVVKYWRMLTPHMVHIHTIEAVVGRVPQGDSWAIIDCSRNGACTVFVDKD
;
A
#
# COMPACT_ATOMS: atom_id res chain seq x y z
N MET A 1 9.32 -18.87 9.55
CA MET A 1 10.34 -19.93 9.58
C MET A 1 9.71 -21.15 8.95
N GLN A 2 10.26 -21.68 7.86
CA GLN A 2 9.54 -22.65 7.01
C GLN A 2 10.03 -24.10 7.14
N SER A 3 11.19 -24.36 7.78
CA SER A 3 11.68 -25.73 7.99
C SER A 3 12.56 -25.87 9.22
N HIS A 4 12.59 -27.08 9.80
CA HIS A 4 13.44 -27.44 10.92
C HIS A 4 14.93 -27.18 10.64
N ALA A 5 15.41 -27.61 9.47
CA ALA A 5 16.79 -27.42 9.07
C ALA A 5 17.18 -25.93 8.98
N GLY A 6 16.26 -25.09 8.47
CA GLY A 6 16.45 -23.64 8.47
C GLY A 6 16.56 -23.05 9.88
N PHE A 7 15.76 -23.56 10.82
CA PHE A 7 15.85 -23.17 12.24
C PHE A 7 17.24 -23.47 12.83
N LEU A 8 17.77 -24.66 12.57
CA LEU A 8 19.10 -25.07 13.02
C LEU A 8 20.21 -24.18 12.44
N GLN A 9 20.15 -23.91 11.13
CA GLN A 9 21.12 -23.02 10.48
C GLN A 9 21.10 -21.60 11.07
N HIS A 10 19.93 -21.07 11.40
CA HIS A 10 19.82 -19.76 12.04
C HIS A 10 20.40 -19.77 13.46
N LEU A 11 20.18 -20.84 14.23
CA LEU A 11 20.80 -21.00 15.55
C LEU A 11 22.32 -21.06 15.47
N ASP A 12 22.88 -21.77 14.49
CA ASP A 12 24.33 -21.86 14.31
C ASP A 12 24.93 -20.50 13.97
N LYS A 13 24.24 -19.69 13.15
CA LYS A 13 24.62 -18.29 12.87
C LYS A 13 24.56 -17.40 14.12
N ILE A 14 23.62 -17.64 15.02
CA ILE A 14 23.54 -16.91 16.31
C ILE A 14 24.69 -17.32 17.24
N LYS A 15 25.06 -18.60 17.24
CA LYS A 15 26.16 -19.13 18.05
C LYS A 15 27.54 -18.70 17.55
N SER A 16 27.71 -18.60 16.24
CA SER A 16 28.96 -18.19 15.60
C SER A 16 29.23 -16.67 15.70
N ALA A 17 28.25 -15.87 16.12
CA ALA A 17 28.44 -14.44 16.33
C ALA A 17 29.38 -14.15 17.52
N HIS A 18 30.55 -13.57 17.23
CA HIS A 18 31.62 -13.34 18.21
C HIS A 18 31.39 -12.18 19.18
N THR A 19 30.46 -11.27 18.90
CA THR A 19 30.16 -10.11 19.76
C THR A 19 28.71 -10.11 20.24
N LYS A 20 28.46 -9.59 21.45
CA LYS A 20 27.10 -9.44 22.00
C LYS A 20 26.19 -8.62 21.09
N THR A 21 26.72 -7.58 20.45
CA THR A 21 25.98 -6.72 19.53
C THR A 21 25.60 -7.45 18.25
N ALA A 22 26.56 -8.15 17.60
CA ALA A 22 26.27 -8.93 16.39
C ALA A 22 25.27 -10.04 16.68
N ARG A 23 25.42 -10.72 17.82
CA ARG A 23 24.48 -11.76 18.25
C ARG A 23 23.07 -11.22 18.43
N LYS A 24 22.91 -10.06 19.09
CA LYS A 24 21.60 -9.40 19.25
C LYS A 24 20.97 -9.02 17.91
N THR A 25 21.77 -8.49 16.97
CA THR A 25 21.29 -8.14 15.62
C THR A 25 20.79 -9.37 14.86
N VAL A 26 21.55 -10.47 14.90
CA VAL A 26 21.18 -11.73 14.22
C VAL A 26 19.95 -12.38 14.88
N MET A 27 19.86 -12.34 16.20
CA MET A 27 18.69 -12.80 16.95
C MET A 27 17.43 -12.02 16.59
N GLN A 28 17.52 -10.68 16.50
CA GLN A 28 16.41 -9.82 16.08
C GLN A 28 16.02 -10.08 14.62
N HIS A 29 17.01 -10.27 13.74
CA HIS A 29 16.78 -10.52 12.32
C HIS A 29 16.02 -11.83 12.09
N TYR A 30 16.36 -12.90 12.83
CA TYR A 30 15.69 -14.19 12.72
C TYR A 30 14.49 -14.38 13.67
N GLY A 31 14.26 -13.44 14.61
CA GLY A 31 13.23 -13.55 15.63
C GLY A 31 13.47 -14.68 16.64
N ILE A 32 14.72 -15.10 16.85
CA ILE A 32 15.08 -16.19 17.77
C ILE A 32 15.75 -15.59 19.01
N ASN A 33 15.07 -15.68 20.15
CA ASN A 33 15.58 -15.16 21.42
C ASN A 33 16.58 -16.12 22.11
N ALA A 34 16.44 -17.42 21.90
CA ALA A 34 17.32 -18.42 22.52
C ALA A 34 17.22 -19.76 21.79
N GLN A 35 18.17 -20.65 22.08
CA GLN A 35 18.06 -22.05 21.69
C GLN A 35 16.97 -22.71 22.56
N PRO A 36 15.94 -23.33 21.95
CA PRO A 36 14.90 -24.02 22.70
C PRO A 36 15.44 -25.32 23.29
N ILE A 37 15.00 -25.68 24.51
CA ILE A 37 15.36 -26.95 25.14
C ILE A 37 14.85 -28.16 24.34
N PHE A 38 13.76 -27.98 23.60
CA PHE A 38 13.17 -28.98 22.70
C PHE A 38 14.08 -29.39 21.55
N LEU A 39 15.18 -28.68 21.28
CA LEU A 39 16.20 -29.09 20.30
C LEU A 39 16.78 -30.49 20.60
N HIS A 40 16.79 -30.91 21.87
CA HIS A 40 17.28 -32.23 22.26
C HIS A 40 16.32 -33.36 21.89
N LEU A 41 15.06 -33.05 21.58
CA LEU A 41 14.03 -34.00 21.20
C LEU A 41 13.96 -34.09 19.68
N LYS A 42 14.59 -35.12 19.11
CA LYS A 42 14.61 -35.37 17.66
C LYS A 42 13.22 -35.63 17.04
N SER A 43 12.21 -35.90 17.88
CA SER A 43 10.82 -36.10 17.48
C SER A 43 10.03 -34.79 17.31
N ILE A 44 10.59 -33.63 17.70
CA ILE A 44 9.89 -32.34 17.62
C ILE A 44 10.42 -31.52 16.45
N ASP A 45 9.53 -31.18 15.52
CA ASP A 45 9.83 -30.19 14.50
C ASP A 45 9.60 -28.76 15.03
N LEU A 46 10.69 -28.08 15.40
CA LEU A 46 10.68 -26.69 15.86
C LEU A 46 10.06 -25.67 14.89
N SER A 47 9.92 -26.01 13.61
CA SER A 47 9.28 -25.11 12.63
C SER A 47 7.75 -25.18 12.65
N SER A 48 7.18 -26.26 13.20
CA SER A 48 5.74 -26.53 13.23
C SER A 48 5.17 -26.79 14.62
N CYS A 49 6.02 -27.05 15.63
CA CYS A 49 5.56 -27.44 16.96
C CYS A 49 4.95 -26.31 17.81
N ALA A 50 5.23 -25.06 17.45
CA ALA A 50 4.76 -23.88 18.17
C ALA A 50 4.23 -22.84 17.18
N PRO A 51 3.09 -23.11 16.51
CA PRO A 51 2.45 -22.12 15.64
C PRO A 51 2.09 -20.87 16.44
N TYR A 52 1.94 -19.73 15.75
CA TYR A 52 1.52 -18.49 16.40
C TYR A 52 0.16 -18.70 17.07
N ASN A 53 0.13 -18.50 18.38
CA ASN A 53 -1.11 -18.57 19.15
C ASN A 53 -2.02 -17.37 18.80
N ILE A 54 -3.34 -17.63 18.72
CA ILE A 54 -4.39 -16.63 18.45
C ILE A 54 -4.28 -15.39 19.35
N MET A 55 -3.89 -15.57 20.61
CA MET A 55 -3.70 -14.49 21.59
C MET A 55 -2.71 -13.43 21.11
N HIS A 56 -1.53 -13.87 20.67
CA HIS A 56 -0.50 -12.95 20.20
C HIS A 56 -0.86 -12.39 18.83
N LEU A 57 -1.31 -13.25 17.91
CA LEU A 57 -1.60 -12.84 16.54
C LEU A 57 -2.75 -11.83 16.46
N PHE A 58 -3.88 -12.15 17.09
CA PHE A 58 -5.08 -11.32 17.02
C PHE A 58 -5.17 -10.31 18.15
N PHE A 59 -5.03 -10.73 19.40
CA PHE A 59 -5.45 -9.90 20.54
C PHE A 59 -4.36 -8.98 21.09
N GLU A 60 -3.08 -9.32 20.92
CA GLU A 60 -1.96 -8.43 21.27
C GLU A 60 -1.49 -7.56 20.10
N ASN A 61 -1.68 -8.02 18.87
CA ASN A 61 -1.19 -7.33 17.68
C ASN A 61 -2.32 -6.78 16.81
N LEU A 62 -3.12 -7.64 16.17
CA LEU A 62 -4.04 -7.18 15.12
C LEU A 62 -5.12 -6.22 15.65
N VAL A 63 -5.85 -6.60 16.70
CA VAL A 63 -6.99 -5.83 17.24
C VAL A 63 -6.53 -4.48 17.79
N PRO A 64 -5.47 -4.38 18.62
CA PRO A 64 -4.95 -3.08 19.04
C PRO A 64 -4.52 -2.20 17.87
N ASN A 65 -3.87 -2.78 16.85
CA ASN A 65 -3.47 -2.04 15.66
C ASN A 65 -4.67 -1.53 14.84
N LEU A 66 -5.75 -2.32 14.74
CA LEU A 66 -7.00 -1.89 14.09
C LEU A 66 -7.67 -0.75 14.85
N ILE A 67 -7.66 -0.78 16.19
CA ILE A 67 -8.18 0.32 17.01
C ILE A 67 -7.37 1.60 16.78
N LEU A 68 -6.04 1.51 16.80
CA LEU A 68 -5.17 2.64 16.46
C LEU A 68 -5.44 3.16 15.05
N PHE A 69 -5.78 2.27 14.12
CA PHE A 69 -6.13 2.64 12.75
C PHE A 69 -7.46 3.40 12.71
N TRP A 70 -8.51 2.89 13.36
CA TRP A 70 -9.82 3.56 13.43
C TRP A 70 -9.78 4.88 14.20
N THR A 71 -8.87 5.06 15.16
CA THR A 71 -8.70 6.34 15.88
C THR A 71 -7.73 7.30 15.18
N GLY A 72 -7.05 6.86 14.12
CA GLY A 72 -6.06 7.64 13.39
C GLY A 72 -4.75 7.88 14.16
N GLN A 73 -4.43 7.01 15.12
CA GLN A 73 -3.19 7.06 15.91
C GLN A 73 -2.14 6.05 15.40
N PHE A 74 -2.47 5.25 14.37
CA PHE A 74 -1.58 4.22 13.86
C PHE A 74 -0.40 4.81 13.08
N LYS A 75 0.81 4.73 13.66
CA LYS A 75 2.11 5.01 13.01
C LYS A 75 2.19 6.35 12.26
N GLY A 76 1.41 7.35 12.64
CA GLY A 76 1.39 8.67 11.99
C GLY A 76 0.86 8.66 10.55
N LEU A 77 0.14 7.60 10.15
CA LEU A 77 -0.54 7.54 8.85
C LEU A 77 -1.80 8.40 8.90
N ASP A 78 -1.97 9.25 7.89
CA ASP A 78 -3.23 9.97 7.71
C ASP A 78 -4.32 9.03 7.14
N GLN A 79 -5.57 9.49 7.16
CA GLN A 79 -6.69 8.68 6.68
C GLN A 79 -6.71 8.49 5.16
N GLY A 80 -5.78 9.11 4.42
CA GLY A 80 -5.79 9.18 2.97
C GLY A 80 -7.18 9.53 2.41
N ASN A 81 -7.62 8.75 1.42
CA ASN A 81 -8.98 8.81 0.86
C ASN A 81 -10.00 7.93 1.62
N GLY A 82 -9.57 7.20 2.65
CA GLY A 82 -10.40 6.29 3.42
C GLY A 82 -11.29 7.01 4.44
N ARG A 83 -12.49 6.49 4.68
CA ARG A 83 -13.43 6.98 5.71
C ARG A 83 -13.52 6.03 6.90
N PHE A 84 -12.37 5.54 7.36
CA PHE A 84 -12.29 4.62 8.50
C PHE A 84 -12.17 5.30 9.86
N LYS A 85 -11.80 6.58 9.87
CA LYS A 85 -11.55 7.29 11.11
C LYS A 85 -12.85 7.55 11.85
N ILE A 86 -12.92 7.04 13.08
CA ILE A 86 -13.99 7.35 14.02
C ILE A 86 -13.70 8.74 14.60
N PRO A 87 -14.63 9.70 14.50
CA PRO A 87 -14.49 11.01 15.12
C PRO A 87 -14.16 10.87 16.63
N PRO A 88 -13.21 11.66 17.17
CA PRO A 88 -12.80 11.54 18.58
C PRO A 88 -13.97 11.61 19.58
N LYS A 89 -14.97 12.46 19.28
CA LYS A 89 -16.20 12.55 20.09
C LYS A 89 -16.98 11.23 20.15
N LEU A 90 -17.07 10.52 19.02
CA LEU A 90 -17.75 9.22 18.97
C LEU A 90 -16.91 8.13 19.66
N TRP A 91 -15.58 8.19 19.57
CA TRP A 91 -14.71 7.24 20.26
C TRP A 91 -14.83 7.35 21.79
N VAL A 92 -14.92 8.56 22.34
CA VAL A 92 -15.18 8.76 23.78
C VAL A 92 -16.53 8.17 24.20
N ILE A 93 -17.57 8.32 23.38
CA ILE A 93 -18.89 7.72 23.65
C ILE A 93 -18.80 6.17 23.64
N ILE A 94 -18.07 5.60 22.68
CA ILE A 94 -17.82 4.14 22.61
C ILE A 94 -17.11 3.65 23.88
N GLY A 95 -16.12 4.40 24.37
CA GLY A 95 -15.42 4.13 25.64
C GLY A 95 -16.36 4.03 26.83
N LEU A 96 -17.19 5.06 27.00
CA LEU A 96 -18.16 5.13 28.10
C LEU A 96 -19.22 4.04 28.03
N GLU A 97 -19.74 3.74 26.83
CA GLU A 97 -20.72 2.67 26.64
C GLU A 97 -20.11 1.29 26.89
N THR A 98 -18.85 1.07 26.48
CA THR A 98 -18.11 -0.17 26.76
C THR A 98 -17.98 -0.39 28.27
N ALA A 99 -17.57 0.64 29.02
CA ALA A 99 -17.44 0.56 30.47
C ALA A 99 -18.80 0.34 31.17
N LYS A 100 -19.86 1.00 30.69
CA LYS A 100 -21.22 0.83 31.22
C LYS A 100 -21.79 -0.56 30.95
N ALA A 101 -21.47 -1.17 29.80
CA ALA A 101 -21.95 -2.51 29.48
C ALA A 101 -21.46 -3.58 30.47
N LEU A 102 -20.29 -3.37 31.10
CA LEU A 102 -19.69 -4.32 32.03
C LEU A 102 -20.61 -4.68 33.21
N CYS A 103 -21.34 -3.71 33.79
CA CYS A 103 -22.22 -4.00 34.92
C CYS A 103 -23.45 -4.86 34.54
N LEU A 104 -23.71 -5.01 33.24
CA LEU A 104 -24.78 -5.82 32.67
C LEU A 104 -24.29 -7.18 32.15
N ILE A 105 -22.97 -7.41 32.14
CA ILE A 105 -22.36 -8.65 31.64
C ILE A 105 -22.02 -9.53 32.86
N PRO A 106 -22.39 -10.81 32.86
CA PRO A 106 -22.01 -11.73 33.94
C PRO A 106 -20.49 -11.77 34.14
N ALA A 107 -20.04 -11.73 35.39
CA ALA A 107 -18.61 -11.73 35.74
C ALA A 107 -17.87 -12.99 35.22
N ASP A 108 -18.59 -14.09 35.00
CA ASP A 108 -18.04 -15.32 34.42
C ASP A 108 -17.56 -15.14 32.96
N PHE A 109 -18.14 -14.17 32.23
CA PHE A 109 -17.85 -13.97 30.82
C PHE A 109 -16.57 -13.15 30.64
N VAL A 110 -16.42 -12.07 31.42
CA VAL A 110 -15.26 -11.19 31.38
C VAL A 110 -15.05 -10.53 32.74
N GLY A 111 -13.78 -10.34 33.12
CA GLY A 111 -13.43 -9.53 34.28
C GLY A 111 -13.61 -8.03 34.00
N ALA A 112 -12.90 -7.17 34.72
CA ALA A 112 -12.99 -5.73 34.49
C ALA A 112 -12.66 -5.34 33.04
N LEU A 113 -13.61 -4.68 32.38
CA LEU A 113 -13.48 -4.09 31.05
C LEU A 113 -13.49 -2.56 31.18
N PRO A 114 -12.31 -1.90 31.28
CA PRO A 114 -12.24 -0.47 31.51
C PRO A 114 -12.66 0.32 30.24
N ASP A 115 -12.76 1.65 30.36
CA ASP A 115 -13.09 2.51 29.23
C ASP A 115 -12.02 2.37 28.13
N ILE A 116 -12.38 1.84 26.96
CA ILE A 116 -11.41 1.59 25.89
C ILE A 116 -10.79 2.86 25.30
N ALA A 117 -11.45 4.01 25.45
CA ALA A 117 -10.99 5.29 24.93
C ALA A 117 -10.03 6.01 25.89
N GLN A 118 -10.30 5.97 27.20
CA GLN A 118 -9.45 6.62 28.22
C GLN A 118 -8.38 5.67 28.78
N ASP A 119 -8.78 4.43 29.05
CA ASP A 119 -8.01 3.44 29.80
C ASP A 119 -7.56 2.27 28.91
N GLY A 120 -7.48 2.48 27.59
CA GLY A 120 -7.08 1.45 26.62
C GLY A 120 -5.70 0.82 26.90
N HIS A 121 -4.81 1.53 27.62
CA HIS A 121 -3.52 1.00 28.06
C HIS A 121 -3.64 -0.13 29.12
N LEU A 122 -4.79 -0.24 29.80
CA LEU A 122 -5.08 -1.32 30.74
C LEU A 122 -5.61 -2.58 30.04
N TYR A 123 -5.99 -2.49 28.76
CA TYR A 123 -6.48 -3.64 28.00
C TYR A 123 -5.36 -4.65 27.77
N LYS A 124 -5.60 -5.88 28.21
CA LYS A 124 -4.79 -7.06 27.90
C LYS A 124 -5.46 -7.88 26.82
N ALA A 125 -4.75 -8.91 26.33
CA ALA A 125 -5.26 -9.82 25.30
C ALA A 125 -6.68 -10.36 25.61
N LYS A 126 -6.95 -10.76 26.86
CA LYS A 126 -8.30 -11.22 27.28
C LYS A 126 -9.38 -10.16 27.09
N ALA A 127 -9.09 -8.89 27.42
CA ALA A 127 -10.03 -7.78 27.26
C ALA A 127 -10.27 -7.46 25.78
N TYR A 128 -9.22 -7.41 24.97
CA TYR A 128 -9.34 -7.21 23.52
C TYR A 128 -10.10 -8.35 22.84
N SER A 129 -9.84 -9.59 23.26
CA SER A 129 -10.54 -10.79 22.79
C SER A 129 -12.04 -10.69 23.04
N PHE A 130 -12.45 -10.38 24.27
CA PHE A 130 -13.87 -10.24 24.59
C PHE A 130 -14.50 -9.04 23.87
N TRP A 131 -13.81 -7.90 23.85
CA TRP A 131 -14.31 -6.69 23.23
C TRP A 131 -14.56 -6.86 21.74
N ILE A 132 -13.60 -7.38 20.96
CA ILE A 132 -13.75 -7.55 19.51
C ILE A 132 -14.86 -8.55 19.15
N GLN A 133 -15.04 -9.59 19.97
CA GLN A 133 -16.03 -10.64 19.72
C GLN A 133 -17.47 -10.20 20.03
N TYR A 134 -17.68 -9.47 21.13
CA TYR A 134 -19.03 -9.27 21.65
C TYR A 134 -19.44 -7.81 21.75
N VAL A 135 -18.50 -6.91 22.06
CA VAL A 135 -18.81 -5.49 22.31
C VAL A 135 -18.68 -4.67 21.03
N ALA A 136 -17.59 -4.84 20.28
CA ALA A 136 -17.27 -4.09 19.07
C ALA A 136 -18.40 -4.12 18.00
N PRO A 137 -19.03 -5.27 17.70
CA PRO A 137 -20.16 -5.31 16.76
C PRO A 137 -21.31 -4.40 17.18
N ILE A 138 -21.55 -4.24 18.48
CA ILE A 138 -22.64 -3.45 19.01
C ILE A 138 -22.26 -1.97 18.98
N VAL A 139 -21.13 -1.61 19.60
CA VAL A 139 -20.74 -0.20 19.81
C VAL A 139 -20.23 0.48 18.54
N LEU A 140 -19.77 -0.28 17.54
CA LEU A 140 -19.30 0.27 16.26
C LEU A 140 -20.40 0.36 15.20
N LYS A 141 -21.56 -0.27 15.40
CA LYS A 141 -22.67 -0.26 14.44
C LYS A 141 -23.17 1.17 14.20
N GLY A 142 -23.13 1.61 12.95
CA GLY A 142 -23.52 2.98 12.56
C GLY A 142 -22.52 4.08 12.95
N ARG A 143 -21.39 3.73 13.60
CA ARG A 143 -20.32 4.68 13.98
C ARG A 143 -19.04 4.45 13.17
N LEU A 144 -18.73 3.20 12.85
CA LEU A 144 -17.72 2.84 11.87
C LEU A 144 -18.37 2.77 10.48
N CYS A 145 -17.72 3.35 9.46
CA CYS A 145 -18.28 3.37 8.12
C CYS A 145 -18.49 1.94 7.58
N ASN A 146 -19.61 1.72 6.88
CA ASN A 146 -20.13 0.39 6.54
C ASN A 146 -19.11 -0.58 5.91
N PRO A 147 -18.24 -0.17 4.95
CA PRO A 147 -17.22 -1.08 4.40
C PRO A 147 -16.24 -1.61 5.46
N TYR A 148 -15.79 -0.74 6.36
CA TYR A 148 -14.87 -1.08 7.44
C TYR A 148 -15.55 -1.85 8.56
N TYR A 149 -16.82 -1.54 8.83
CA TYR A 149 -17.63 -2.27 9.80
C TYR A 149 -17.87 -3.71 9.34
N LYS A 150 -18.24 -3.93 8.08
CA LYS A 150 -18.36 -5.29 7.50
C LYS A 150 -17.04 -6.05 7.53
N HIS A 151 -15.93 -5.36 7.25
CA HIS A 151 -14.59 -5.95 7.32
C HIS A 151 -14.20 -6.38 8.75
N MET A 152 -14.58 -5.58 9.76
CA MET A 152 -14.44 -5.93 11.17
C MET A 152 -15.33 -7.13 11.56
N LEU A 153 -16.57 -7.20 11.09
CA LEU A 153 -17.46 -8.35 11.34
C LEU A 153 -16.89 -9.65 10.75
N LEU A 154 -16.32 -9.60 9.54
CA LEU A 154 -15.66 -10.77 8.97
C LEU A 154 -14.46 -11.22 9.84
N LEU A 155 -13.72 -10.29 10.43
CA LEU A 155 -12.66 -10.63 11.40
C LEU A 155 -13.22 -11.31 12.65
N GLN A 156 -14.34 -10.78 13.17
CA GLN A 156 -15.02 -11.31 14.33
C GLN A 156 -15.44 -12.78 14.08
N GLU A 157 -16.04 -13.07 12.92
CA GLU A 157 -16.45 -14.44 12.55
C GLU A 157 -15.23 -15.38 12.44
N ILE A 158 -14.13 -14.92 11.83
CA ILE A 158 -12.85 -15.66 11.78
C ILE A 158 -12.36 -15.97 13.20
N ILE A 159 -12.41 -15.01 14.11
CA ILE A 159 -11.95 -15.18 15.50
C ILE A 159 -12.83 -16.20 16.23
N ILE A 160 -14.16 -16.13 16.05
CA ILE A 160 -15.10 -17.05 16.69
C ILE A 160 -14.82 -18.48 16.21
N LEU A 161 -14.71 -18.71 14.90
CA LEU A 161 -14.37 -20.03 14.35
C LEU A 161 -13.02 -20.56 14.85
N CYS A 162 -12.01 -19.68 15.03
CA CYS A 162 -10.72 -20.07 15.59
C CYS A 162 -10.77 -20.45 17.07
N LEU A 163 -11.82 -20.06 17.80
CA LEU A 163 -11.99 -20.30 19.24
C LEU A 163 -12.97 -21.44 19.55
N GLU A 164 -13.65 -21.98 18.54
CA GLU A 164 -14.51 -23.15 18.70
C GLU A 164 -13.72 -24.35 19.23
N MET A 165 -14.30 -25.07 20.19
CA MET A 165 -13.67 -26.26 20.80
C MET A 165 -13.60 -27.44 19.82
N GLU A 166 -14.54 -27.49 18.86
CA GLU A 166 -14.63 -28.50 17.83
C GLU A 166 -14.89 -27.83 16.49
N ILE A 167 -14.11 -28.20 15.47
CA ILE A 167 -14.23 -27.64 14.11
C ILE A 167 -14.23 -28.77 13.08
N THR A 168 -15.12 -28.67 12.10
CA THR A 168 -15.20 -29.63 10.99
C THR A 168 -14.22 -29.29 9.87
N HIS A 169 -13.88 -30.27 9.02
CA HIS A 169 -13.01 -30.03 7.86
C HIS A 169 -13.61 -29.00 6.88
N ASN A 170 -14.94 -28.96 6.74
CA ASN A 170 -15.62 -27.97 5.92
C ASN A 170 -15.47 -26.55 6.49
N GLN A 171 -15.57 -26.40 7.81
CA GLN A 171 -15.33 -25.12 8.48
C GLN A 171 -13.87 -24.68 8.38
N ILE A 172 -12.90 -25.60 8.32
CA ILE A 172 -11.50 -25.26 8.06
C ILE A 172 -11.33 -24.67 6.66
N ASN A 173 -11.94 -25.28 5.63
CA ASN A 173 -11.91 -24.76 4.26
C ASN A 173 -12.61 -23.39 4.16
N GLU A 174 -13.72 -23.22 4.86
CA GLU A 174 -14.43 -21.95 4.96
C GLU A 174 -13.56 -20.89 5.63
N LEU A 175 -12.95 -21.22 6.77
CA LEU A 175 -12.03 -20.34 7.51
C LEU A 175 -10.86 -19.88 6.63
N GLU A 176 -10.28 -20.78 5.83
CA GLU A 176 -9.24 -20.41 4.87
C GLU A 176 -9.73 -19.36 3.86
N ASN A 177 -10.92 -19.56 3.30
CA ASN A 177 -11.53 -18.62 2.35
C ASN A 177 -11.90 -17.28 2.99
N MET A 178 -12.40 -17.30 4.23
CA MET A 178 -12.68 -16.11 5.02
C MET A 178 -11.40 -15.31 5.27
N ILE A 179 -10.31 -15.97 5.69
CA ILE A 179 -9.01 -15.31 5.92
C ILE A 179 -8.47 -14.70 4.62
N LYS A 180 -8.50 -15.43 3.50
CA LYS A 180 -8.09 -14.91 2.18
C LYS A 180 -8.89 -13.67 1.79
N THR A 181 -10.21 -13.74 1.98
CA THR A 181 -11.13 -12.63 1.71
C THR A 181 -10.82 -11.44 2.61
N TRP A 182 -10.65 -11.66 3.91
CA TRP A 182 -10.35 -10.63 4.88
C TRP A 182 -9.05 -9.91 4.57
N VAL A 183 -7.99 -10.63 4.22
CA VAL A 183 -6.69 -10.05 3.83
C VAL A 183 -6.82 -9.26 2.53
N SER A 184 -7.51 -9.79 1.52
CA SER A 184 -7.74 -9.07 0.25
C SER A 184 -8.52 -7.77 0.46
N GLN A 185 -9.56 -7.80 1.29
CA GLN A 185 -10.33 -6.61 1.64
C GLN A 185 -9.48 -5.64 2.44
N TYR A 186 -8.72 -6.11 3.44
CA TYR A 186 -7.81 -5.27 4.21
C TYR A 186 -6.84 -4.52 3.28
N LYS A 187 -6.20 -5.21 2.33
CA LYS A 187 -5.32 -4.59 1.33
C LYS A 187 -6.01 -3.46 0.53
N LYS A 188 -7.25 -3.69 0.09
CA LYS A 188 -8.06 -2.69 -0.64
C LYS A 188 -8.52 -1.52 0.23
N VAL A 189 -8.73 -1.76 1.52
CA VAL A 189 -9.45 -0.89 2.45
C VAL A 189 -8.49 -0.03 3.30
N THR A 190 -7.28 -0.53 3.62
CA THR A 190 -6.32 0.11 4.53
C THR A 190 -5.03 0.62 3.89
N GLY A 191 -4.75 0.30 2.62
CA GLY A 191 -3.53 0.73 1.95
C GLY A 191 -3.77 1.84 0.93
N PRO A 192 -2.96 2.91 0.87
CA PRO A 192 -2.47 3.27 -0.46
C PRO A 192 -1.84 1.99 -1.05
N THR A 193 -2.15 1.68 -2.31
CA THR A 193 -1.56 0.54 -3.05
C THR A 193 -0.03 0.48 -2.92
N ILE A 194 0.59 1.62 -2.57
CA ILE A 194 2.01 1.80 -2.37
C ILE A 194 2.29 2.52 -1.04
N ILE A 195 3.15 1.93 -0.22
CA ILE A 195 3.68 2.52 1.02
C ILE A 195 5.02 3.17 0.72
N LEU A 196 5.18 4.47 1.01
CA LEU A 196 6.42 5.20 0.77
C LEU A 196 7.34 5.19 1.99
N GLY A 197 8.64 5.01 1.76
CA GLY A 197 9.65 4.84 2.79
C GLY A 197 10.84 5.82 2.71
N ILE A 198 11.60 5.83 3.80
CA ILE A 198 12.82 6.64 3.99
C ILE A 198 13.96 6.09 3.11
N PRO A 199 14.87 6.94 2.59
CA PRO A 199 15.00 8.39 2.82
C PRO A 199 14.00 9.25 2.06
N ILE A 200 13.50 10.30 2.71
CA ILE A 200 12.63 11.32 2.12
C ILE A 200 13.43 12.60 1.92
N ARG A 201 13.42 13.17 0.72
CA ARG A 201 13.99 14.49 0.44
C ARG A 201 12.89 15.43 -0.04
N LYS A 202 12.57 16.44 0.79
CA LYS A 202 11.58 17.48 0.47
C LYS A 202 12.18 18.63 -0.36
N ASN A 203 13.47 18.93 -0.17
CA ASN A 203 14.17 19.99 -0.92
C ASN A 203 14.84 19.39 -2.17
N VAL A 204 14.04 18.97 -3.14
CA VAL A 204 14.56 18.44 -4.41
C VAL A 204 15.05 19.60 -5.27
N GLN A 205 16.30 19.57 -5.73
CA GLN A 205 16.77 20.54 -6.72
C GLN A 205 16.00 20.33 -8.02
N TYR A 206 15.18 21.31 -8.40
CA TYR A 206 14.35 21.25 -9.59
C TYR A 206 15.18 21.63 -10.82
N THR A 207 15.82 20.63 -11.44
CA THR A 207 16.66 20.84 -12.63
C THR A 207 15.82 20.88 -13.91
N THR A 208 16.34 21.52 -14.96
CA THR A 208 15.71 21.53 -16.31
C THR A 208 15.46 20.12 -16.83
N GLN A 209 16.34 19.17 -16.50
CA GLN A 209 16.17 17.76 -16.87
C GLN A 209 14.95 17.13 -16.19
N LEU A 210 14.76 17.36 -14.88
CA LEU A 210 13.60 16.85 -14.14
C LEU A 210 12.30 17.48 -14.67
N GLN A 211 12.30 18.78 -14.95
CA GLN A 211 11.15 19.48 -15.54
C GLN A 211 10.76 18.88 -16.88
N ASN A 212 11.74 18.62 -17.75
CA ASN A 212 11.49 18.03 -19.07
C ASN A 212 10.92 16.61 -18.94
N GLN A 213 11.38 15.81 -17.99
CA GLN A 213 10.86 14.46 -17.74
C GLN A 213 9.42 14.48 -17.21
N LEU A 214 9.11 15.37 -16.25
CA LEU A 214 7.75 15.56 -15.75
C LEU A 214 6.81 16.07 -16.85
N THR A 215 7.27 17.03 -17.66
CA THR A 215 6.49 17.58 -18.78
C THR A 215 6.20 16.49 -19.83
N LYS A 216 7.18 15.62 -20.13
CA LYS A 216 6.99 14.47 -21.02
C LYS A 216 5.93 13.51 -20.50
N TYR A 217 5.92 13.21 -19.20
CA TYR A 217 4.90 12.37 -18.59
C TYR A 217 3.51 13.01 -18.64
N PHE A 218 3.39 14.30 -18.34
CA PHE A 218 2.09 14.97 -18.31
C PHE A 218 1.49 15.27 -19.69
N GLY A 219 2.30 15.29 -20.75
CA GLY A 219 1.82 15.51 -22.13
C GLY A 219 0.69 14.56 -22.53
N PRO A 220 0.90 13.23 -22.48
CA PRO A 220 -0.15 12.24 -22.75
C PRO A 220 -1.31 12.28 -21.74
N VAL A 221 -1.05 12.63 -20.47
CA VAL A 221 -2.09 12.69 -19.42
C VAL A 221 -3.03 13.88 -19.63
N TYR A 222 -2.51 15.00 -20.14
CA TYR A 222 -3.23 16.24 -20.40
C TYR A 222 -3.02 16.70 -21.86
N PRO A 223 -3.57 15.97 -22.85
CA PRO A 223 -3.28 16.20 -24.28
C PRO A 223 -3.78 17.55 -24.81
N LYS A 224 -4.61 18.26 -24.03
CA LYS A 224 -5.19 19.56 -24.38
C LYS A 224 -4.37 20.76 -23.90
N LEU A 225 -3.30 20.52 -23.14
CA LEU A 225 -2.44 21.58 -22.58
C LEU A 225 -1.17 21.73 -23.41
N SER A 226 -0.75 22.97 -23.62
CA SER A 226 0.53 23.28 -24.25
C SER A 226 1.71 22.93 -23.34
N ALA A 227 2.90 22.77 -23.91
CA ALA A 227 4.11 22.48 -23.13
C ALA A 227 4.42 23.53 -22.05
N GLU A 228 4.05 24.79 -22.28
CA GLU A 228 4.23 25.88 -21.32
C GLU A 228 3.21 25.80 -20.18
N GLU A 229 1.95 25.50 -20.48
CA GLU A 229 0.91 25.27 -19.46
C GLU A 229 1.21 24.04 -18.61
N LEU A 230 1.75 22.98 -19.19
CA LEU A 230 2.21 21.80 -18.45
C LEU A 230 3.33 22.14 -17.47
N LYS A 231 4.32 22.93 -17.92
CA LYS A 231 5.42 23.37 -17.05
C LYS A 231 4.93 24.21 -15.88
N ASN A 232 4.02 25.15 -16.14
CA ASN A 232 3.45 26.04 -15.13
C ASN A 232 2.48 25.32 -14.18
N GLY A 233 1.84 24.24 -14.64
CA GLY A 233 0.97 23.40 -13.82
C GLY A 233 1.72 22.55 -12.79
N ILE A 234 3.02 22.30 -12.96
CA ILE A 234 3.81 21.53 -12.00
C ILE A 234 4.15 22.41 -10.79
N ASN A 235 3.60 22.09 -9.62
CA ASN A 235 3.96 22.78 -8.39
C ASN A 235 5.35 22.32 -7.89
N HIS A 236 6.37 23.14 -8.12
CA HIS A 236 7.76 22.86 -7.73
C HIS A 236 7.95 22.63 -6.22
N ASP A 237 7.24 23.40 -5.38
CA ASP A 237 7.35 23.32 -3.92
C ASP A 237 6.73 22.04 -3.36
N SER A 238 5.92 21.35 -4.15
CA SER A 238 5.29 20.07 -3.79
C SER A 238 6.15 18.85 -4.09
N VAL A 239 7.28 19.01 -4.80
CA VAL A 239 8.09 17.88 -5.29
C VAL A 239 8.85 17.23 -4.14
N VAL A 240 8.42 16.03 -3.76
CA VAL A 240 9.09 15.22 -2.73
C VAL A 240 9.66 13.96 -3.35
N ARG A 241 10.91 13.63 -3.00
CA ARG A 241 11.60 12.44 -3.47
C ARG A 241 11.66 11.37 -2.40
N TYR A 242 11.29 10.14 -2.74
CA TYR A 242 11.30 8.98 -1.84
C TYR A 242 12.36 7.98 -2.26
N GLY A 243 13.01 7.38 -1.26
CA GLY A 243 14.11 6.43 -1.46
C GLY A 243 13.69 4.97 -1.39
N ARG A 244 12.50 4.69 -0.86
CA ARG A 244 11.90 3.35 -0.82
C ARG A 244 10.40 3.43 -1.08
N PHE A 245 9.85 2.36 -1.60
CA PHE A 245 8.42 2.10 -1.57
C PHE A 245 8.17 0.60 -1.47
N CYS A 246 7.02 0.19 -0.98
CA CYS A 246 6.61 -1.22 -0.97
C CYS A 246 5.21 -1.28 -1.59
N MET A 247 4.99 -2.27 -2.45
CA MET A 247 3.65 -2.53 -2.99
C MET A 247 2.85 -3.24 -1.90
N ALA A 248 1.60 -2.85 -1.67
CA ALA A 248 0.80 -3.42 -0.59
C ALA A 248 0.40 -4.88 -0.86
N ASP A 249 0.39 -5.29 -2.13
CA ASP A 249 -0.01 -6.62 -2.56
C ASP A 249 1.12 -7.65 -2.47
N ASP A 250 2.34 -7.22 -2.77
CA ASP A 250 3.55 -8.03 -2.81
C ASP A 250 4.55 -7.40 -1.83
N GLY A 251 4.88 -8.12 -0.75
CA GLY A 251 5.60 -7.59 0.43
C GLY A 251 7.03 -7.11 0.19
N ASP A 252 7.43 -7.01 -1.08
CA ASP A 252 8.73 -6.54 -1.52
C ASP A 252 8.81 -5.02 -1.44
N CYS A 253 9.74 -4.56 -0.62
CA CYS A 253 10.16 -3.16 -0.62
C CYS A 253 11.21 -2.95 -1.71
N ILE A 254 10.98 -1.96 -2.56
CA ILE A 254 11.85 -1.53 -3.65
C ILE A 254 12.63 -0.30 -3.18
N GLN A 255 13.94 -0.30 -3.43
CA GLN A 255 14.79 0.85 -3.18
C GLN A 255 15.07 1.62 -4.46
N THR A 256 15.27 2.93 -4.34
CA THR A 256 15.69 3.75 -5.48
C THR A 256 17.22 3.83 -5.52
N SER A 257 17.83 3.56 -6.67
CA SER A 257 19.29 3.47 -6.78
C SER A 257 20.02 4.80 -6.56
N ALA A 258 19.36 5.95 -6.80
CA ALA A 258 20.00 7.26 -6.64
C ALA A 258 20.08 7.73 -5.17
N LEU A 259 19.15 7.29 -4.32
CA LEU A 259 19.14 7.66 -2.89
C LEU A 259 19.79 6.60 -2.00
N ILE A 260 19.71 5.34 -2.42
CA ILE A 260 20.31 4.20 -1.74
C ILE A 260 21.17 3.48 -2.77
N PRO A 261 22.39 3.99 -3.04
CA PRO A 261 23.32 3.26 -3.88
C PRO A 261 23.71 1.95 -3.19
N ALA A 262 23.94 0.90 -3.97
CA ALA A 262 24.46 -0.37 -3.47
C ALA A 262 25.86 -0.15 -2.86
N LYS A 263 25.91 0.13 -1.56
CA LYS A 263 27.17 0.39 -0.83
C LYS A 263 27.82 -0.87 -0.27
N ASP A 264 27.08 -1.98 -0.26
CA ASP A 264 27.47 -3.21 0.42
C ASP A 264 27.38 -4.37 -0.56
N THR A 265 28.47 -5.12 -0.73
CA THR A 265 28.57 -6.27 -1.65
C THR A 265 27.68 -7.44 -1.24
N ILE A 266 27.15 -7.42 -0.01
CA ILE A 266 26.27 -8.46 0.55
C ILE A 266 24.78 -8.09 0.41
N ALA A 267 24.45 -6.80 0.24
CA ALA A 267 23.07 -6.33 0.18
C ALA A 267 22.42 -6.68 -1.17
N ARG A 268 21.18 -7.18 -1.13
CA ARG A 268 20.39 -7.47 -2.34
C ARG A 268 20.00 -6.16 -3.04
N ASP A 269 20.25 -6.10 -4.35
CA ASP A 269 19.78 -5.01 -5.19
C ASP A 269 18.32 -5.23 -5.59
N ASN A 270 17.39 -4.61 -4.85
CA ASN A 270 15.96 -4.61 -5.13
C ASN A 270 15.50 -3.33 -5.84
N SER A 271 16.39 -2.68 -6.60
CA SER A 271 16.02 -1.51 -7.41
C SER A 271 15.49 -1.84 -8.80
N PHE A 272 15.53 -3.12 -9.20
CA PHE A 272 15.05 -3.58 -10.50
C PHE A 272 13.60 -4.06 -10.42
N VAL A 273 12.79 -3.65 -11.39
CA VAL A 273 11.35 -3.93 -11.41
C VAL A 273 10.89 -4.35 -12.80
N ARG A 274 9.79 -5.11 -12.82
CA ARG A 274 8.93 -5.32 -14.00
C ARG A 274 7.81 -4.29 -13.98
N TYR A 275 7.51 -3.72 -15.13
CA TYR A 275 6.38 -2.82 -15.30
C TYR A 275 5.78 -2.97 -16.71
N SER A 276 4.47 -2.82 -16.83
CA SER A 276 3.80 -2.84 -18.12
C SER A 276 3.40 -1.43 -18.54
N LEU A 277 3.67 -1.11 -19.79
CA LEU A 277 3.13 0.08 -20.46
C LEU A 277 2.18 -0.33 -21.57
N PHE A 278 1.33 0.60 -21.99
CA PHE A 278 0.39 0.40 -23.09
C PHE A 278 0.66 1.43 -24.20
N PRO A 279 1.84 1.39 -24.85
CA PRO A 279 2.11 2.27 -25.98
C PRO A 279 1.11 2.03 -27.11
N ASN A 280 0.87 3.09 -27.88
CA ASN A 280 0.06 2.99 -29.09
C ASN A 280 0.88 2.29 -30.18
N ALA A 281 0.41 1.13 -30.66
CA ALA A 281 1.02 0.40 -31.77
C ALA A 281 1.10 1.23 -33.06
N ASN A 282 0.20 2.20 -33.22
CA ASN A 282 0.16 3.09 -34.37
C ASN A 282 0.90 4.42 -34.14
N ALA A 283 1.72 4.55 -33.09
CA ALA A 283 2.39 5.81 -32.75
C ALA A 283 3.26 6.38 -33.90
N ALA A 284 3.77 5.52 -34.79
CA ALA A 284 4.56 5.93 -35.94
C ALA A 284 3.72 6.35 -37.17
N PHE A 285 2.41 6.08 -37.18
CA PHE A 285 1.53 6.33 -38.32
C PHE A 285 0.58 7.48 -38.03
N HIS A 286 0.78 8.60 -38.74
CA HIS A 286 -0.10 9.76 -38.63
C HIS A 286 -1.54 9.42 -39.07
N ASN A 287 -2.54 9.90 -38.32
CA ASN A 287 -3.98 9.72 -38.54
C ASN A 287 -4.54 8.30 -38.38
N CYS A 288 -3.75 7.36 -37.85
CA CYS A 288 -4.25 6.05 -37.44
C CYS A 288 -4.90 6.12 -36.05
N ARG A 289 -5.91 5.27 -35.81
CA ARG A 289 -6.55 5.17 -34.49
C ARG A 289 -5.57 4.63 -33.47
N ASP A 290 -5.65 5.12 -32.23
CA ASP A 290 -4.84 4.62 -31.13
C ASP A 290 -5.22 3.16 -30.81
N VAL A 291 -4.23 2.27 -30.87
CA VAL A 291 -4.35 0.87 -30.51
C VAL A 291 -3.34 0.58 -29.41
N PRO A 292 -3.75 0.60 -28.13
CA PRO A 292 -2.84 0.31 -27.03
C PRO A 292 -2.44 -1.17 -27.07
N VAL A 293 -1.13 -1.44 -27.05
CA VAL A 293 -0.59 -2.79 -26.95
C VAL A 293 0.21 -2.88 -25.66
N GLN A 294 -0.02 -3.94 -24.88
CA GLN A 294 0.74 -4.17 -23.66
C GLN A 294 2.19 -4.51 -24.01
N GLU A 295 3.12 -3.74 -23.47
CA GLU A 295 4.55 -3.98 -23.54
C GLU A 295 5.08 -4.18 -22.12
N VAL A 296 5.69 -5.34 -21.87
CA VAL A 296 6.33 -5.68 -20.60
C VAL A 296 7.78 -5.23 -20.66
N LEU A 297 8.18 -4.43 -19.67
CA LEU A 297 9.51 -3.85 -19.59
C LEU A 297 10.14 -4.20 -18.24
N TYR A 298 11.47 -4.24 -18.24
CA TYR A 298 12.30 -4.39 -17.06
C TYR A 298 13.17 -3.16 -16.92
N GLY A 299 13.48 -2.72 -15.70
CA GLY A 299 14.32 -1.54 -15.52
C GLY A 299 14.69 -1.23 -14.09
N GLN A 300 15.67 -0.35 -13.91
CA GLN A 300 16.12 0.13 -12.62
C GLN A 300 15.36 1.39 -12.20
N VAL A 301 14.76 1.37 -11.01
CA VAL A 301 14.12 2.54 -10.41
C VAL A 301 15.20 3.46 -9.83
N HIS A 302 15.42 4.61 -10.46
CA HIS A 302 16.38 5.59 -9.97
C HIS A 302 15.81 6.45 -8.86
N ASN A 303 14.57 6.92 -9.00
CA ASN A 303 13.93 7.86 -8.08
C ASN A 303 12.41 7.72 -8.12
N ILE A 304 11.76 8.10 -7.03
CA ILE A 304 10.29 8.25 -6.95
C ILE A 304 9.97 9.66 -6.54
N TYR A 305 9.05 10.29 -7.25
CA TYR A 305 8.63 11.66 -7.03
C TYR A 305 7.14 11.72 -6.73
N PHE A 306 6.78 12.38 -5.64
CA PHE A 306 5.46 12.91 -5.42
C PHE A 306 5.40 14.33 -5.97
N VAL A 307 4.39 14.63 -6.78
CA VAL A 307 4.21 15.94 -7.42
C VAL A 307 2.73 16.30 -7.41
N ILE A 308 2.40 17.56 -7.11
CA ILE A 308 1.05 18.09 -7.29
C ILE A 308 1.01 18.84 -8.64
N PHE A 309 0.09 18.42 -9.50
CA PHE A 309 -0.24 19.13 -10.73
C PHE A 309 -1.45 20.03 -10.49
N VAL A 310 -1.35 21.28 -10.90
CA VAL A 310 -2.38 22.32 -10.77
C VAL A 310 -2.94 22.61 -12.15
N GLU A 311 -4.22 22.29 -12.37
CA GLU A 311 -4.83 22.52 -13.68
C GLU A 311 -4.99 24.02 -13.96
N PRO A 312 -4.61 24.51 -15.16
CA PRO A 312 -4.82 25.91 -15.54
C PRO A 312 -6.32 26.21 -15.68
N GLN A 313 -6.75 27.40 -15.23
CA GLN A 313 -8.14 27.81 -15.36
C GLN A 313 -8.48 28.12 -16.82
N LYS A 314 -9.60 27.58 -17.32
CA LYS A 314 -10.15 27.97 -18.62
C LYS A 314 -10.62 29.42 -18.55
N LYS A 315 -9.93 30.34 -19.23
CA LYS A 315 -10.49 31.66 -19.50
C LYS A 315 -11.79 31.45 -20.31
N LYS A 316 -12.95 31.78 -19.73
CA LYS A 316 -14.17 31.95 -20.51
C LYS A 316 -13.93 33.15 -21.42
N ASN A 317 -13.70 32.89 -22.71
CA ASN A 317 -13.69 33.95 -23.71
C ASN A 317 -15.12 34.46 -23.85
N ASN A 318 -15.44 35.60 -23.21
CA ASN A 318 -16.60 36.40 -23.58
C ASN A 318 -16.30 37.08 -24.92
N SER A 319 -16.49 36.36 -26.02
CA SER A 319 -16.61 36.94 -27.35
C SER A 319 -18.10 37.15 -27.65
N GLY A 320 -18.58 38.36 -27.43
CA GLY A 320 -19.92 38.81 -27.82
C GLY A 320 -19.88 40.32 -28.04
N ASN A 321 -19.49 40.71 -29.25
CA ASN A 321 -19.51 42.09 -29.71
C ASN A 321 -20.75 42.28 -30.61
N GLY A 322 -21.54 43.33 -30.39
CA GLY A 322 -22.51 43.82 -31.39
C GLY A 322 -23.97 43.96 -30.96
N LYS A 323 -24.28 45.16 -30.43
CA LYS A 323 -25.51 45.97 -30.56
C LYS A 323 -26.73 45.36 -31.28
N ASP A 324 -27.88 45.44 -30.63
CA ASP A 324 -29.02 46.22 -31.17
C ASP A 324 -29.91 46.77 -30.05
N LYS A 325 -30.38 48.00 -30.26
CA LYS A 325 -31.33 48.72 -29.42
C LYS A 325 -32.74 48.31 -29.85
N ASP A 326 -33.64 48.01 -28.92
CA ASP A 326 -34.93 48.71 -28.90
C ASP A 326 -35.69 48.56 -27.57
N LYS A 327 -36.48 49.60 -27.31
CA LYS A 327 -37.26 49.90 -26.10
C LYS A 327 -38.54 49.05 -26.04
N ASP A 328 -38.97 48.62 -24.85
CA ASP A 328 -40.21 49.11 -24.22
C ASP A 328 -40.52 48.47 -22.84
N LYS A 329 -40.79 49.36 -21.88
CA LYS A 329 -41.82 49.42 -20.82
C LYS A 329 -42.13 48.27 -19.84
N ASP A 330 -42.05 48.66 -18.57
CA ASP A 330 -42.98 48.47 -17.43
C ASP A 330 -43.40 47.06 -16.99
N LYS A 331 -42.99 46.68 -15.76
CA LYS A 331 -43.85 46.81 -14.55
C LYS A 331 -43.14 46.36 -13.27
N ASP A 332 -43.43 47.10 -12.21
CA ASP A 332 -43.17 46.83 -10.79
C ASP A 332 -43.55 45.41 -10.34
N LYS A 333 -42.75 44.79 -9.46
CA LYS A 333 -43.07 44.72 -8.01
C LYS A 333 -42.04 43.94 -7.18
N ASP A 334 -41.80 44.53 -6.02
CA ASP A 334 -41.42 43.98 -4.70
C ASP A 334 -40.08 43.29 -4.49
N LYS A 335 -39.27 44.02 -3.72
CA LYS A 335 -38.12 43.58 -2.94
C LYS A 335 -38.62 42.73 -1.78
N ASP A 336 -37.94 41.62 -1.52
CA ASP A 336 -37.43 41.40 -0.17
C ASP A 336 -36.09 40.66 -0.21
N LYS A 337 -35.22 41.13 0.69
CA LYS A 337 -33.82 40.79 0.81
C LYS A 337 -33.70 39.48 1.57
N ASP A 338 -32.88 38.56 1.06
CA ASP A 338 -31.93 37.83 1.91
C ASP A 338 -30.64 37.67 1.11
N LYS A 339 -29.59 38.26 1.67
CA LYS A 339 -28.23 38.29 1.15
C LYS A 339 -27.37 37.35 1.98
N ASP A 340 -26.36 36.83 1.28
CA ASP A 340 -25.05 36.41 1.78
C ASP A 340 -24.86 34.92 2.10
N GLY A 341 -24.33 34.25 1.08
CA GLY A 341 -23.67 32.96 1.17
C GLY A 341 -23.15 32.46 -0.18
N ASP A 342 -22.73 33.38 -1.06
CA ASP A 342 -22.08 33.05 -2.33
C ASP A 342 -20.70 32.42 -2.02
N PHE A 343 -20.62 31.09 -2.06
CA PHE A 343 -19.36 30.39 -1.97
C PHE A 343 -18.63 30.57 -3.31
N ASP A 344 -17.71 31.54 -3.32
CA ASP A 344 -16.71 31.80 -4.35
C ASP A 344 -16.03 30.50 -4.82
N GLU A 345 -16.51 29.94 -5.93
CA GLU A 345 -16.02 28.70 -6.53
C GLU A 345 -14.76 28.98 -7.38
N CYS A 346 -13.69 29.45 -6.73
CA CYS A 346 -12.39 29.75 -7.34
C CYS A 346 -11.26 28.82 -6.85
N GLN A 347 -11.58 27.58 -6.47
CA GLN A 347 -10.55 26.60 -6.09
C GLN A 347 -9.98 25.90 -7.33
N GLN A 348 -8.76 26.29 -7.70
CA GLN A 348 -7.99 25.67 -8.77
C GLN A 348 -7.77 24.16 -8.49
N LYS A 349 -8.15 23.28 -9.42
CA LYS A 349 -8.08 21.82 -9.22
C LYS A 349 -6.63 21.35 -9.10
N ARG A 350 -6.29 20.79 -7.92
CA ARG A 350 -4.96 20.23 -7.61
C ARG A 350 -5.04 18.71 -7.59
N LYS A 351 -4.16 18.03 -8.33
CA LYS A 351 -4.11 16.56 -8.42
C LYS A 351 -2.72 16.04 -8.02
N PRO A 352 -2.62 15.16 -7.02
CA PRO A 352 -1.37 14.52 -6.65
C PRO A 352 -1.02 13.37 -7.60
N TYR A 353 0.26 13.21 -7.89
CA TYR A 353 0.83 12.15 -8.70
C TYR A 353 2.03 11.53 -8.00
N LEU A 354 2.15 10.21 -8.12
CA LEU A 354 3.31 9.46 -7.65
C LEU A 354 3.97 8.80 -8.85
N LEU A 355 5.19 9.23 -9.18
CA LEU A 355 5.87 8.91 -10.42
C LEU A 355 7.20 8.21 -10.14
N ALA A 356 7.48 7.14 -10.88
CA ALA A 356 8.76 6.45 -10.85
C ALA A 356 9.60 6.89 -12.05
N PHE A 357 10.86 7.22 -11.80
CA PHE A 357 11.85 7.47 -12.84
C PHE A 357 12.69 6.22 -13.04
N ILE A 358 12.46 5.54 -14.17
CA ILE A 358 12.98 4.20 -14.44
C ILE A 358 13.91 4.27 -15.64
N GLU A 359 15.07 3.63 -15.52
CA GLU A 359 15.97 3.36 -16.63
C GLU A 359 15.71 1.92 -17.13
N PRO A 360 15.17 1.74 -18.36
CA PRO A 360 14.79 0.41 -18.84
C PRO A 360 16.02 -0.42 -19.24
N CYS A 361 15.90 -1.74 -19.11
CA CYS A 361 16.82 -2.70 -19.70
C CYS A 361 16.47 -2.91 -21.18
N ASP A 362 17.47 -2.96 -22.06
CA ASP A 362 17.24 -3.33 -23.46
C ASP A 362 17.09 -4.85 -23.60
N THR A 363 15.88 -5.35 -23.38
CA THR A 363 15.54 -6.78 -23.49
C THR A 363 15.04 -7.17 -24.88
N GLY A 364 15.02 -6.24 -25.85
CA GLY A 364 14.44 -6.47 -27.18
C GLY A 364 12.94 -6.78 -27.17
N GLY A 365 12.21 -6.33 -26.14
CA GLY A 365 10.76 -6.55 -25.99
C GLY A 365 10.39 -7.97 -25.51
N LEU A 366 11.38 -8.76 -25.08
CA LEU A 366 11.14 -10.10 -24.54
C LEU A 366 10.59 -10.05 -23.12
N ASP A 367 9.62 -10.93 -22.85
CA ASP A 367 8.94 -11.07 -21.56
C ASP A 367 9.39 -12.36 -20.87
N ALA A 368 10.10 -12.24 -19.74
CA ALA A 368 10.64 -13.38 -19.01
C ALA A 368 9.53 -14.25 -18.39
N THR A 369 8.29 -13.75 -18.39
CA THR A 369 7.11 -14.46 -17.93
C THR A 369 6.36 -15.17 -19.04
N LYS A 370 7.02 -15.56 -20.12
CA LYS A 370 6.41 -16.41 -21.16
C LYS A 370 7.24 -17.68 -21.33
N PRO A 371 6.67 -18.89 -21.22
CA PRO A 371 7.44 -20.14 -21.29
C PRO A 371 8.07 -20.34 -22.66
N GLU A 372 7.48 -19.78 -23.70
CA GLU A 372 8.01 -19.75 -25.06
C GLU A 372 9.17 -18.76 -25.26
N THR A 373 9.38 -17.85 -24.31
CA THR A 373 10.44 -16.83 -24.43
C THR A 373 11.76 -17.42 -23.92
N PRO A 374 12.86 -17.32 -24.69
CA PRO A 374 14.17 -17.73 -24.21
C PRO A 374 14.60 -16.88 -23.01
N VAL A 375 15.68 -17.28 -22.33
CA VAL A 375 16.23 -16.50 -21.21
C VAL A 375 16.39 -15.04 -21.62
N VAL A 376 15.64 -14.16 -20.97
CA VAL A 376 15.63 -12.72 -21.27
C VAL A 376 16.91 -12.11 -20.75
N LYS A 377 17.65 -11.44 -21.63
CA LYS A 377 18.94 -10.82 -21.30
C LYS A 377 18.99 -9.38 -21.80
N TYR A 378 19.86 -8.60 -21.18
CA TYR A 378 20.21 -7.27 -21.63
C TYR A 378 21.72 -7.01 -21.41
N TRP A 379 22.34 -6.22 -22.29
CA TRP A 379 23.74 -5.80 -22.15
C TRP A 379 23.88 -4.27 -21.98
N ARG A 380 22.80 -3.53 -22.27
CA ARG A 380 22.73 -2.08 -22.14
C ARG A 380 21.40 -1.64 -21.55
N MET A 381 21.40 -0.43 -21.00
CA MET A 381 20.21 0.26 -20.52
C MET A 381 19.72 1.26 -21.58
N LEU A 382 18.42 1.53 -21.60
CA LEU A 382 17.76 2.48 -22.49
C LEU A 382 17.61 3.85 -21.83
N THR A 383 17.10 4.84 -22.57
CA THR A 383 16.90 6.19 -22.03
C THR A 383 15.88 6.17 -20.88
N PRO A 384 16.22 6.75 -19.70
CA PRO A 384 15.29 6.84 -18.59
C PRO A 384 14.05 7.67 -18.90
N HIS A 385 12.92 7.23 -18.36
CA HIS A 385 11.64 7.92 -18.51
C HIS A 385 10.82 7.87 -17.22
N MET A 386 9.77 8.69 -17.17
CA MET A 386 8.83 8.73 -16.04
C MET A 386 7.58 7.92 -16.33
N VAL A 387 7.18 7.10 -15.37
CA VAL A 387 5.96 6.31 -15.40
C VAL A 387 5.14 6.55 -14.13
N HIS A 388 3.84 6.28 -14.20
CA HIS A 388 3.03 6.26 -13.00
C HIS A 388 3.44 5.07 -12.15
N ILE A 389 3.60 5.25 -10.84
CA ILE A 389 4.12 4.18 -9.98
C ILE A 389 3.28 2.88 -10.00
N HIS A 390 2.00 2.97 -10.33
CA HIS A 390 1.10 1.81 -10.43
C HIS A 390 1.32 0.96 -11.69
N THR A 391 2.19 1.38 -12.62
CA THR A 391 2.59 0.53 -13.74
C THR A 391 3.61 -0.54 -13.31
N ILE A 392 4.25 -0.35 -12.15
CA ILE A 392 5.19 -1.31 -11.59
C ILE A 392 4.40 -2.49 -11.01
N GLU A 393 4.80 -3.69 -11.40
CA GLU A 393 4.07 -4.91 -11.08
C GLU A 393 4.81 -5.81 -10.10
N ALA A 394 6.13 -5.90 -10.21
CA ALA A 394 6.94 -6.81 -9.40
C ALA A 394 8.39 -6.34 -9.28
N VAL A 395 9.08 -6.80 -8.23
CA VAL A 395 10.55 -6.74 -8.15
C VAL A 395 11.13 -7.88 -8.97
N VAL A 396 12.22 -7.61 -9.70
CA VAL A 396 12.93 -8.63 -10.46
C VAL A 396 14.38 -8.72 -10.04
N GLY A 397 14.91 -9.94 -10.12
CA GLY A 397 16.33 -10.20 -9.97
C GLY A 397 17.05 -10.14 -11.31
N ARG A 398 18.37 -10.16 -11.24
CA ARG A 398 19.25 -10.28 -12.40
C ARG A 398 20.51 -11.06 -12.02
N VAL A 399 21.03 -11.83 -12.97
CA VAL A 399 22.27 -12.60 -12.79
C VAL A 399 23.25 -12.27 -13.91
N PRO A 400 24.54 -12.02 -13.59
CA PRO A 400 25.55 -11.81 -14.62
C PRO A 400 25.78 -13.10 -15.41
N GLN A 401 25.83 -12.98 -16.74
CA GLN A 401 26.09 -14.07 -17.66
C GLN A 401 26.96 -13.57 -18.82
N GLY A 402 28.28 -13.82 -18.72
CA GLY A 402 29.26 -13.25 -19.65
C GLY A 402 29.23 -11.72 -19.59
N ASP A 403 29.17 -11.08 -20.76
CA ASP A 403 29.07 -9.61 -20.91
C ASP A 403 27.63 -9.08 -20.84
N SER A 404 26.69 -9.90 -20.37
CA SER A 404 25.26 -9.57 -20.30
C SER A 404 24.67 -9.91 -18.95
N TRP A 405 23.45 -9.44 -18.70
CA TRP A 405 22.65 -9.74 -17.53
C TRP A 405 21.41 -10.51 -17.94
N ALA A 406 21.14 -11.64 -17.29
CA ALA A 406 19.88 -12.37 -17.44
C ALA A 406 18.87 -11.91 -16.38
N ILE A 407 17.61 -11.73 -16.78
CA ILE A 407 16.50 -11.36 -15.88
C ILE A 407 16.01 -12.60 -15.13
N ILE A 408 15.78 -12.45 -13.83
CA ILE A 408 15.10 -13.43 -12.98
C ILE A 408 13.77 -12.82 -12.57
N ASP A 409 12.69 -13.32 -13.17
CA ASP A 409 11.34 -12.87 -12.90
C ASP A 409 10.54 -13.97 -12.19
N CYS A 410 10.28 -13.77 -10.90
CA CYS A 410 9.52 -14.71 -10.06
C CYS A 410 8.03 -14.34 -9.95
N SER A 411 7.57 -13.29 -10.65
CA SER A 411 6.19 -12.79 -10.56
C SER A 411 5.13 -13.79 -11.08
N ARG A 412 5.55 -14.85 -11.79
CA ARG A 412 4.68 -15.96 -12.22
C ARG A 412 4.29 -16.90 -11.08
N ASN A 413 3.72 -16.43 -9.98
CA ASN A 413 3.25 -17.31 -8.89
C ASN A 413 4.23 -18.46 -8.53
N GLY A 414 5.56 -18.27 -8.72
CA GLY A 414 6.53 -19.38 -8.67
C GLY A 414 6.72 -19.92 -7.25
N ALA A 415 6.19 -19.19 -6.27
CA ALA A 415 6.10 -19.56 -4.85
C ALA A 415 4.67 -19.93 -4.41
N CYS A 416 3.72 -20.07 -5.33
CA CYS A 416 2.41 -20.68 -5.08
C CYS A 416 2.31 -21.96 -5.91
N THR A 417 2.43 -23.10 -5.23
CA THR A 417 2.08 -24.40 -5.79
C THR A 417 0.63 -24.35 -6.26
N VAL A 418 0.41 -24.26 -7.58
CA VAL A 418 -0.92 -24.48 -8.15
C VAL A 418 -1.02 -25.98 -8.37
N PHE A 419 -1.75 -26.66 -7.48
CA PHE A 419 -2.21 -28.01 -7.76
C PHE A 419 -3.21 -27.90 -8.92
N VAL A 420 -2.77 -28.35 -10.08
CA VAL A 420 -3.67 -28.58 -11.21
C VAL A 420 -4.12 -30.01 -11.05
N ASP A 421 -5.28 -30.23 -10.45
CA ASP A 421 -5.91 -31.53 -10.48
C ASP A 421 -6.17 -31.85 -11.96
N LYS A 422 -5.48 -32.88 -12.45
CA LYS A 422 -5.86 -33.56 -13.69
C LYS A 422 -6.77 -34.70 -13.27
N ASP A 423 -8.06 -34.52 -13.57
CA ASP A 423 -9.17 -35.46 -13.65
C ASP A 423 -9.13 -36.73 -12.78
#